data_AF-A0A917J484-F1
#
_entry.id   AF-A0A917J484-F1
#
_cell.length_a   1.000
_cell.length_b   1.000
_cell.length_c   1.000
_cell.angle_alpha   90.00
_cell.angle_beta   90.00
_cell.angle_gamma   90.00
#
_symmetry.space_group_name_H-M   'P 1'
#
loop_
_entity.id
_entity.type
_entity.pdbx_description
1 polymer ?
#
loop_
_entity_poly.entity_id
_entity_poly.type
_entity_poly.pdbx_seq_one_letter_code
_entity_poly.pdbx_strand_id
1 'polypeptide(L)'
;MKISNADIVRLTEIKQYLLDPPHSFKLHREATGFIEETLSILNKYAFIETPFYDSFDVLRNEVAGYEKDPVNLRATLIKLGKLMGGLFNR
;
A
#
# COMPACT_ATOMS: atom_id res chain seq x y z
N MET A 1 -19.81 -9.48 1.73
CA MET A 1 -19.80 -8.00 1.72
C MET A 1 -18.89 -7.53 0.60
N LYS A 2 -19.09 -6.33 0.05
CA LYS A 2 -18.18 -5.70 -0.93
C LYS A 2 -17.51 -4.49 -0.29
N ILE A 3 -16.39 -4.04 -0.85
CA ILE A 3 -15.74 -2.79 -0.43
C ILE A 3 -16.65 -1.60 -0.75
N SER A 4 -16.77 -0.64 0.17
CA SER A 4 -17.54 0.58 -0.05
C SER A 4 -16.94 1.44 -1.16
N ASN A 5 -17.76 2.20 -1.89
CA ASN A 5 -17.25 3.07 -2.96
C ASN A 5 -16.23 4.10 -2.43
N ALA A 6 -16.44 4.64 -1.24
CA ALA A 6 -15.52 5.59 -0.61
C ALA A 6 -14.16 4.94 -0.33
N ASP A 7 -14.14 3.73 0.22
CA ASP A 7 -12.91 2.98 0.47
C ASP A 7 -12.23 2.55 -0.85
N ILE A 8 -12.99 2.19 -1.90
CA ILE A 8 -12.45 1.88 -3.24
C ILE A 8 -11.73 3.10 -3.83
N VAL A 9 -12.36 4.27 -3.79
CA VAL A 9 -11.76 5.52 -4.27
C VAL A 9 -10.47 5.78 -3.50
N ARG A 10 -10.52 5.68 -2.16
CA ARG A 10 -9.36 5.97 -1.33
C ARG A 10 -8.20 4.99 -1.55
N LEU A 11 -8.48 3.69 -1.60
CA LEU A 11 -7.47 2.68 -1.92
C LEU A 11 -6.91 2.86 -3.34
N THR A 12 -7.70 3.38 -4.28
CA THR A 12 -7.24 3.68 -5.64
C THR A 12 -6.27 4.86 -5.66
N GLU A 13 -6.56 5.92 -4.91
CA GLU A 13 -5.65 7.06 -4.75
C GLU A 13 -4.31 6.62 -4.12
N ILE A 14 -4.37 5.85 -3.04
CA ILE A 14 -3.18 5.31 -2.38
C ILE A 14 -2.39 4.41 -3.35
N LYS A 15 -3.07 3.50 -4.06
CA LYS A 15 -2.44 2.64 -5.07
C LYS A 15 -1.72 3.48 -6.13
N GLN A 16 -2.34 4.54 -6.63
CA GLN A 16 -1.74 5.40 -7.64
C GLN A 16 -0.48 6.10 -7.12
N TYR A 17 -0.52 6.61 -5.88
CA TYR A 17 0.65 7.18 -5.23
C TYR A 17 1.79 6.16 -5.09
N LEU A 18 1.48 4.91 -4.73
CA LEU A 18 2.48 3.86 -4.55
C LEU A 18 3.07 3.38 -5.89
N LEU A 19 2.28 3.37 -6.97
CA LEU A 19 2.73 3.00 -8.31
C LEU A 19 3.61 4.06 -8.97
N ASP A 20 3.41 5.34 -8.61
CA ASP A 20 4.20 6.47 -9.11
C ASP A 20 4.68 7.36 -7.95
N PRO A 21 5.60 6.86 -7.09
CA PRO A 21 6.02 7.57 -5.91
C PRO A 21 6.87 8.80 -6.28
N PRO A 22 6.61 9.98 -5.69
CA PRO A 22 7.34 11.20 -6.00
C PRO A 22 8.80 11.11 -5.55
N HIS A 23 9.68 11.87 -6.22
CA HIS A 23 11.04 12.10 -5.73
C HIS A 23 11.02 13.16 -4.63
N SER A 24 10.80 12.73 -3.38
CA SER A 24 10.64 13.61 -2.21
C SER A 24 11.40 13.08 -1.00
N PHE A 25 12.03 13.98 -0.23
CA PHE A 25 12.61 13.63 1.08
C PHE A 25 11.55 13.20 2.11
N LYS A 26 10.28 13.55 1.88
CA LYS A 26 9.15 13.16 2.73
C LYS A 26 8.52 11.82 2.31
N LEU A 27 9.00 11.22 1.22
CA LEU A 27 8.41 10.02 0.60
C LEU A 27 8.18 8.91 1.63
N HIS A 28 9.17 8.61 2.47
CA HIS A 28 9.06 7.56 3.48
C HIS A 28 7.89 7.83 4.43
N ARG A 29 7.86 9.03 5.05
CA ARG A 29 6.80 9.43 5.98
C ARG A 29 5.41 9.42 5.35
N GLU A 30 5.29 9.96 4.15
CA GLU A 30 4.01 10.02 3.41
C GLU A 30 3.54 8.61 3.04
N ALA A 31 4.43 7.77 2.53
CA ALA A 31 4.13 6.39 2.17
C ALA A 31 3.71 5.54 3.39
N THR A 32 4.41 5.66 4.53
CA THR A 32 4.01 4.97 5.76
C THR A 32 2.59 5.35 6.17
N GLY A 33 2.23 6.63 6.09
CA GLY A 33 0.86 7.09 6.38
C GLY A 33 -0.19 6.40 5.49
N PHE A 34 0.08 6.30 4.19
CA PHE A 34 -0.82 5.62 3.25
C PHE A 34 -0.88 4.10 3.44
N ILE A 35 0.21 3.47 3.87
CA ILE A 35 0.25 2.03 4.19
C ILE A 35 -0.63 1.74 5.42
N GLU A 36 -0.51 2.53 6.49
CA GLU A 36 -1.35 2.38 7.68
C GLU A 36 -2.83 2.64 7.37
N GLU A 37 -3.12 3.63 6.53
CA GLU A 37 -4.47 3.91 6.08
C GLU A 37 -5.05 2.74 5.27
N THR A 38 -4.24 2.13 4.40
CA THR A 38 -4.64 0.94 3.64
C THR A 38 -5.02 -0.21 4.58
N LEU A 39 -4.21 -0.50 5.60
CA LEU A 39 -4.53 -1.52 6.60
C LEU A 39 -5.83 -1.21 7.35
N SER A 40 -6.00 0.04 7.79
CA SER A 40 -7.22 0.50 8.47
C SER A 40 -8.47 0.28 7.63
N ILE A 41 -8.39 0.54 6.31
CA ILE A 41 -9.48 0.29 5.38
C ILE A 41 -9.73 -1.21 5.21
N LEU A 42 -8.69 -2.00 4.94
CA LEU A 42 -8.82 -3.42 4.62
C LEU A 42 -9.30 -4.27 5.81
N ASN A 43 -8.93 -3.89 7.04
CA ASN A 43 -9.39 -4.55 8.27
C ASN A 43 -10.92 -4.48 8.48
N LYS A 44 -11.63 -3.59 7.77
CA LYS A 44 -13.10 -3.54 7.78
C LYS A 44 -13.73 -4.73 7.03
N TYR A 45 -12.95 -5.46 6.23
CA TYR A 45 -13.44 -6.42 5.23
C TYR A 45 -12.89 -7.83 5.49
N ALA A 46 -13.70 -8.68 6.12
CA ALA A 46 -13.32 -10.05 6.49
C ALA A 46 -13.07 -11.01 5.32
N PHE A 47 -13.39 -10.62 4.08
CA PHE A 47 -13.17 -11.44 2.88
C PHE A 47 -11.81 -11.22 2.22
N ILE A 48 -10.98 -10.30 2.74
CA ILE A 48 -9.60 -10.15 2.28
C ILE A 48 -8.80 -11.34 2.82
N GLU A 49 -8.15 -12.08 1.93
CA GLU A 49 -7.51 -13.35 2.26
C GLU A 49 -6.15 -13.16 2.95
N THR A 50 -5.81 -14.08 3.87
CA THR A 50 -4.53 -14.08 4.59
C THR A 50 -3.28 -13.94 3.70
N PRO A 51 -3.16 -14.61 2.54
CA PRO A 51 -1.98 -14.47 1.69
C PRO A 51 -1.73 -13.05 1.17
N PHE A 52 -2.79 -12.24 1.04
CA PHE A 52 -2.65 -10.82 0.74
C PHE A 52 -1.94 -10.10 1.89
N TYR A 53 -2.40 -10.31 3.13
CA TYR A 53 -1.81 -9.70 4.32
C TYR A 53 -0.37 -10.15 4.53
N ASP A 54 -0.05 -11.43 4.35
CA ASP A 54 1.32 -11.93 4.46
C ASP A 54 2.27 -11.20 3.50
N SER A 55 1.85 -11.06 2.24
CA SER A 55 2.62 -10.34 1.21
C SER A 55 2.71 -8.84 1.51
N PHE A 56 1.63 -8.26 2.01
CA PHE A 56 1.54 -6.85 2.36
C PHE A 56 2.46 -6.49 3.53
N ASP A 57 2.48 -7.32 4.58
CA ASP A 57 3.30 -7.11 5.77
C ASP A 57 4.79 -7.27 5.48
N VAL A 58 5.18 -8.21 4.61
CA VAL A 58 6.57 -8.31 4.14
C VAL A 58 7.03 -6.99 3.49
N LEU A 59 6.25 -6.45 2.56
CA LEU A 59 6.59 -5.20 1.87
C LEU A 59 6.52 -3.99 2.80
N ARG A 60 5.58 -3.95 3.74
CA ARG A 60 5.49 -2.90 4.77
C ARG A 60 6.74 -2.88 5.65
N ASN A 61 7.21 -4.05 6.08
CA ASN A 61 8.42 -4.17 6.89
C ASN A 61 9.68 -3.74 6.10
N GLU A 62 9.74 -4.06 4.81
CA GLU A 62 10.79 -3.54 3.91
C GLU A 62 10.77 -1.99 3.86
N VAL A 63 9.60 -1.37 3.66
CA VAL A 63 9.46 0.10 3.62
C VAL A 63 10.01 0.74 4.88
N ALA A 64 9.70 0.20 6.06
CA ALA A 64 10.20 0.70 7.34
C ALA A 64 11.74 0.67 7.45
N GLY A 65 12.41 -0.21 6.70
CA GLY A 65 13.87 -0.30 6.64
C GLY A 65 14.54 0.69 5.68
N TYR A 66 13.79 1.34 4.79
CA TYR A 66 14.33 2.13 3.67
C TYR A 66 14.24 3.65 3.86
N GLU A 67 14.09 4.16 5.09
CA GLU A 67 14.05 5.61 5.36
C GLU A 67 15.24 6.37 4.74
N LYS A 68 16.43 5.76 4.74
CA LYS A 68 17.67 6.33 4.20
C LYS A 68 18.07 5.77 2.83
N ASP A 69 17.21 4.95 2.22
CA ASP A 69 17.46 4.30 0.93
C ASP A 69 16.31 4.61 -0.05
N PRO A 70 16.35 5.78 -0.72
CA PRO A 70 15.27 6.22 -1.59
C PRO A 70 15.09 5.32 -2.82
N VAL A 71 16.12 4.59 -3.24
CA VAL A 71 16.06 3.69 -4.40
C VAL A 71 15.24 2.46 -4.05
N ASN A 72 15.61 1.77 -2.97
CA ASN A 72 14.87 0.59 -2.52
C ASN A 72 13.48 0.95 -1.98
N LEU A 73 13.34 2.11 -1.32
CA LEU A 73 12.03 2.63 -0.92
C LEU A 73 11.08 2.72 -2.13
N ARG A 74 11.46 3.45 -3.19
CA ARG A 74 10.60 3.59 -4.38
C ARG A 74 10.30 2.26 -5.03
N ALA A 75 11.28 1.37 -5.15
CA ALA A 75 11.09 0.05 -5.74
C ALA A 75 10.06 -0.78 -4.94
N THR A 76 10.14 -0.76 -3.61
CA THR A 76 9.20 -1.48 -2.73
C THR A 76 7.82 -0.85 -2.73
N LEU A 77 7.69 0.49 -2.78
CA LEU A 77 6.39 1.14 -2.93
C LEU A 77 5.68 0.71 -4.22
N ILE A 78 6.41 0.61 -5.33
CA ILE A 78 5.85 0.11 -6.60
C ILE A 78 5.38 -1.34 -6.49
N LYS A 79 6.12 -2.21 -5.78
CA LYS A 79 5.67 -3.59 -5.50
C LYS A 79 4.37 -3.61 -4.69
N LEU A 80 4.27 -2.74 -3.68
CA LEU A 80 3.07 -2.56 -2.85
C LEU A 80 1.86 -2.11 -3.68
N GLY A 81 2.04 -1.11 -4.55
CA GLY A 81 1.00 -0.65 -5.48
C GLY A 81 0.53 -1.75 -6.45
N LYS A 82 1.46 -2.59 -6.94
CA LYS A 82 1.12 -3.75 -7.77
C LYS A 82 0.34 -4.81 -7.01
N LEU A 83 0.72 -5.12 -5.77
CA LEU A 83 0.00 -6.04 -4.89
C LEU A 83 -1.44 -5.56 -4.66
N MET A 84 -1.63 -4.26 -4.38
CA MET A 84 -2.95 -3.65 -4.23
C MET A 84 -3.80 -3.73 -5.51
N GLY A 85 -3.19 -3.82 -6.69
CA GLY A 85 -3.91 -4.08 -7.94
C GLY A 85 -4.72 -5.38 -7.91
N GLY A 86 -4.26 -6.39 -7.18
CA GLY A 86 -4.96 -7.67 -7.00
C GLY A 86 -6.27 -7.57 -6.21
N LEU A 87 -6.51 -6.46 -5.49
CA LEU A 87 -7.75 -6.23 -4.74
C LEU A 87 -8.94 -5.86 -5.64
N PHE A 88 -8.68 -5.31 -6.84
CA PHE A 88 -9.71 -4.75 -7.72
C PHE A 88 -10.00 -5.59 -8.96
N ASN A 89 -9.15 -6.59 -9.27
CA ASN A 89 -9.27 -7.45 -10.44
C ASN A 89 -10.05 -8.75 -10.15
N ARG A 90 -10.92 -8.77 -9.12
CA ARG A 90 -11.73 -9.94 -8.72
C ARG A 90 -13.17 -9.82 -9.17
#